data_AF-A0A9N9VT83-F1
#
_entry.id   AF-A0A9N9VT83-F1
#
_cell.length_a   1.000
_cell.length_b   1.000
_cell.length_c   1.000
_cell.angle_alpha   90.00
_cell.angle_beta   90.00
_cell.angle_gamma   90.00
#
_symmetry.space_group_name_H-M   'P 1'
#
loop_
_entity.id
_entity.type
_entity.pdbx_description
1 polymer ?
#
loop_
_entity_poly.entity_id
_entity_poly.type
_entity_poly.pdbx_seq_one_letter_code
_entity_poly.pdbx_strand_id
1 'polypeptide(L)'
;MLHSWPHFRHAERHMLLACRILQKVRIHPTCLWTKLQAGSLVVPSDRSVEESFLFPNGPVERNRQLGLAEIEKFLQTYERLQAHWQVLKDCAIEIIKTKMKEKDIRGQVTGRVKDFESLKTKLLQRNSRAPYKDDEAILNDGLDFIGLRIALYLPDDQPKVELLLKEAFVYESTTTFDRDWDYRRPQAYRKRFGEYTADHVWVKLNKGGQLLYYKMFKEYQRDAVTGTSIIYQSQPLEVQLRSVLMDAWANLSHFLEYKHLDGALSGKEMQLLDAIKGQVEGAELLIDILHQEHNKRINNNKRRIDSVEDVNDIVTEYIPADLLHKIPCGDMSLLLKYLQMTDHATPYKLRKLMAEVSTRDDIRAGLAAWVRDYDPLPTTISYYITSRVLSHRQLFYTRNQRS
;
A
#
# COMPACT_ATOMS: atom_id res chain seq x y z
N MET A 1 -1.03 -60.41 50.03
CA MET A 1 -1.04 -61.22 48.79
C MET A 1 -1.75 -60.46 47.65
N LEU A 2 -1.15 -59.41 47.08
CA LEU A 2 -1.69 -58.74 45.87
C LEU A 2 -0.55 -58.07 45.06
N HIS A 3 0.57 -58.77 44.85
CA HIS A 3 1.72 -58.25 44.08
C HIS A 3 2.08 -59.08 42.84
N SER A 4 1.16 -59.89 42.33
CA SER A 4 1.48 -60.84 41.25
C SER A 4 0.43 -60.92 40.15
N TRP A 5 -0.20 -59.81 39.73
CA TRP A 5 -1.07 -59.78 38.54
C TRP A 5 -0.56 -58.82 37.46
N PRO A 6 -0.25 -59.30 36.23
CA PRO A 6 0.22 -58.47 35.11
C PRO A 6 -0.76 -57.34 34.71
N HIS A 7 -2.06 -57.54 34.94
CA HIS A 7 -3.10 -56.57 34.60
C HIS A 7 -3.09 -55.30 35.46
N PHE A 8 -2.52 -55.35 36.68
CA PHE A 8 -2.49 -54.19 37.57
C PHE A 8 -1.44 -53.15 37.14
N ARG A 9 -0.27 -53.60 36.64
CA ARG A 9 0.78 -52.72 36.10
C ARG A 9 0.37 -52.04 34.80
N HIS A 10 -0.57 -52.62 34.06
CA HIS A 10 -1.14 -51.99 32.87
C HIS A 10 -2.11 -50.88 33.28
N ALA A 11 -3.04 -51.15 34.22
CA ALA A 11 -3.97 -50.14 34.73
C ALA A 11 -3.25 -48.93 35.36
N GLU A 12 -2.14 -49.16 36.08
CA GLU A 12 -1.34 -48.09 36.71
C GLU A 12 -0.65 -47.17 35.68
N ARG A 13 -0.15 -47.74 34.57
CA ARG A 13 0.41 -46.96 33.44
C ARG A 13 -0.66 -46.15 32.72
N HIS A 14 -1.85 -46.72 32.52
CA HIS A 14 -2.98 -46.01 31.91
C HIS A 14 -3.51 -44.89 32.84
N MET A 15 -3.52 -45.08 34.16
CA MET A 15 -3.86 -44.02 35.13
C MET A 15 -2.83 -42.89 35.15
N LEU A 16 -1.53 -43.21 35.11
CA LEU A 16 -0.47 -42.19 35.06
C LEU A 16 -0.50 -41.39 33.74
N LEU A 17 -0.81 -42.06 32.62
CA LEU A 17 -1.00 -41.41 31.32
C LEU A 17 -2.24 -40.50 31.34
N ALA A 18 -3.36 -40.97 31.89
CA ALA A 18 -4.57 -40.17 32.09
C ALA A 18 -4.30 -38.95 32.98
N CYS A 19 -3.62 -39.11 34.12
CA CYS A 19 -3.26 -38.00 35.03
C CYS A 19 -2.36 -36.95 34.35
N ARG A 20 -1.42 -37.37 33.49
CA ARG A 20 -0.54 -36.44 32.74
C ARG A 20 -1.25 -35.73 31.60
N ILE A 21 -2.19 -36.39 30.93
CA ILE A 21 -3.09 -35.76 29.96
C ILE A 21 -3.97 -34.72 30.68
N LEU A 22 -4.51 -35.05 31.86
CA LEU A 22 -5.36 -34.16 32.65
C LEU A 22 -4.63 -32.90 33.16
N GLN A 23 -3.34 -33.00 33.50
CA GLN A 23 -2.51 -31.84 33.86
C GLN A 23 -2.31 -30.86 32.69
N LYS A 24 -2.30 -31.34 31.44
CA LYS A 24 -2.16 -30.49 30.24
C LYS A 24 -3.47 -29.84 29.78
N VAL A 25 -4.63 -30.44 30.06
CA VAL A 25 -5.94 -29.94 29.58
C VAL A 25 -6.64 -29.01 30.60
N ARG A 26 -6.07 -28.76 31.79
CA ARG A 26 -6.64 -27.91 32.87
C ARG A 26 -8.11 -28.25 33.21
N ILE A 27 -8.48 -29.53 33.20
CA ILE A 27 -9.82 -29.97 33.62
C ILE A 27 -9.78 -30.32 35.10
N HIS A 28 -10.66 -29.71 35.89
CA HIS A 28 -10.78 -29.98 37.33
C HIS A 28 -11.22 -31.44 37.59
N PRO A 29 -10.61 -32.19 38.52
CA PRO A 29 -10.83 -33.63 38.70
C PRO A 29 -12.29 -34.05 38.91
N THR A 30 -13.09 -33.23 39.58
CA THR A 30 -14.52 -33.49 39.85
C THR A 30 -15.41 -33.43 38.60
N CYS A 31 -15.05 -32.67 37.56
CA CYS A 31 -15.82 -32.65 36.30
C CYS A 31 -15.64 -33.92 35.46
N LEU A 32 -14.58 -34.69 35.72
CA LEU A 32 -14.24 -35.88 34.95
C LEU A 32 -15.06 -37.09 35.38
N TRP A 33 -15.30 -37.25 36.69
CA TRP A 33 -16.07 -38.37 37.24
C TRP A 33 -17.52 -38.35 36.74
N THR A 34 -18.12 -37.14 36.67
CA THR A 34 -19.47 -36.93 36.16
C THR A 34 -19.57 -37.22 34.65
N LYS A 35 -18.53 -36.90 33.86
CA LYS A 35 -18.50 -37.16 32.42
C LYS A 35 -18.19 -38.62 32.06
N LEU A 36 -17.40 -39.31 32.90
CA LEU A 36 -17.13 -40.75 32.80
C LEU A 36 -18.37 -41.60 33.11
N GLN A 37 -19.15 -41.24 34.14
CA GLN A 37 -20.42 -41.90 34.44
C GLN A 37 -21.50 -41.64 33.36
N ALA A 38 -21.45 -40.52 32.66
CA ALA A 38 -22.38 -40.14 31.61
C ALA A 38 -22.01 -40.66 30.20
N GLY A 39 -20.93 -41.45 30.05
CA GLY A 39 -20.52 -42.03 28.76
C GLY A 39 -20.17 -41.01 27.66
N SER A 40 -19.95 -39.73 28.02
CA SER A 40 -19.91 -38.60 27.08
C SER A 40 -18.49 -38.10 26.77
N LEU A 41 -17.46 -38.87 27.12
CA LEU A 41 -16.07 -38.49 26.85
C LEU A 41 -15.66 -38.96 25.45
N VAL A 42 -15.83 -38.09 24.44
CA VAL A 42 -15.21 -38.29 23.12
C VAL A 42 -13.74 -37.90 23.24
N VAL A 43 -12.86 -38.88 23.32
CA VAL A 43 -11.41 -38.68 23.19
C VAL A 43 -11.16 -38.35 21.71
N PRO A 44 -10.51 -37.22 21.36
CA PRO A 44 -10.15 -36.92 19.99
C PRO A 44 -9.24 -38.04 19.47
N SER A 45 -9.64 -38.71 18.39
CA SER A 45 -8.90 -39.81 17.75
C SER A 45 -7.71 -39.29 16.93
N ASP A 46 -6.94 -38.35 17.48
CA ASP A 46 -5.77 -37.81 16.83
C ASP A 46 -4.59 -38.75 17.08
N ARG A 47 -4.43 -39.76 16.20
CA ARG A 47 -3.35 -40.77 16.25
C ARG A 47 -1.96 -40.15 16.40
N SER A 48 -1.77 -38.91 15.96
CA SER A 48 -0.50 -38.18 16.05
C SER A 48 -0.06 -37.92 17.50
N VAL A 49 -1.01 -37.71 18.42
CA VAL A 49 -0.73 -37.45 19.83
C VAL A 49 -0.39 -38.77 20.55
N GLU A 50 -1.11 -39.85 20.25
CA GLU A 50 -0.85 -41.18 20.82
C GLU A 50 0.53 -41.73 20.42
N GLU A 51 0.93 -41.59 19.15
CA GLU A 51 2.25 -42.03 18.67
C GLU A 51 3.42 -41.28 19.34
N SER A 52 3.26 -39.97 19.58
CA SER A 52 4.28 -39.15 20.24
C SER A 52 4.55 -39.52 21.70
N PHE A 53 3.54 -40.08 22.39
CA PHE A 53 3.64 -40.50 23.79
C PHE A 53 4.19 -41.92 23.95
N LEU A 54 3.92 -42.81 22.99
CA LEU A 54 4.37 -44.21 23.02
C LEU A 54 5.77 -44.39 22.43
N PHE A 55 6.18 -43.53 21.47
CA PHE A 55 7.48 -43.60 20.81
C PHE A 55 8.11 -42.20 20.76
N PRO A 56 8.92 -41.81 21.77
CA PRO A 56 9.61 -40.51 21.78
C PRO A 56 10.60 -40.31 20.62
N ASN A 57 10.89 -41.37 19.85
CA ASN A 57 11.69 -41.38 18.62
C ASN A 57 10.90 -41.87 17.38
N GLY A 58 9.57 -41.70 17.39
CA GLY A 58 8.71 -42.02 16.26
C GLY A 58 9.10 -41.27 14.97
N PRO A 59 8.65 -41.73 13.79
CA PRO A 59 9.02 -41.13 12.50
C PRO A 59 8.66 -39.64 12.41
N VAL A 60 7.58 -39.20 13.05
CA VAL A 60 7.16 -37.79 13.09
C VAL A 60 8.15 -36.92 13.87
N GLU A 61 8.62 -37.38 15.02
CA GLU A 61 9.56 -36.61 15.86
C GLU A 61 10.96 -36.57 15.23
N ARG A 62 11.38 -37.67 14.58
CA ARG A 62 12.61 -37.68 13.77
C ARG A 62 12.53 -36.70 12.59
N ASN A 63 11.41 -36.66 11.87
CA ASN A 63 11.24 -35.72 10.76
C ASN A 63 11.24 -34.25 11.24
N ARG A 64 10.68 -33.97 12.43
CA ARG A 64 10.77 -32.64 13.04
C ARG A 64 12.21 -32.25 13.37
N GLN A 65 12.99 -33.16 13.97
CA GLN A 65 14.40 -32.92 14.28
C GLN A 65 15.25 -32.71 13.02
N LEU A 66 15.01 -33.49 11.96
CA LEU A 66 15.66 -33.29 10.66
C LEU A 66 15.31 -31.91 10.08
N GLY A 67 14.04 -31.49 10.13
CA GLY A 67 13.62 -30.17 9.70
C GLY A 67 14.25 -29.02 10.51
N LEU A 68 14.50 -29.22 11.82
CA LEU A 68 15.22 -28.24 12.64
C LEU A 68 16.67 -28.05 12.18
N ALA A 69 17.36 -29.15 11.84
CA ALA A 69 18.73 -29.09 11.33
C ALA A 69 18.80 -28.37 9.97
N GLU A 70 17.85 -28.64 9.07
CA GLU A 70 17.77 -27.92 7.79
C GLU A 70 17.44 -26.43 7.99
N ILE A 71 16.56 -26.08 8.93
CA ILE A 71 16.31 -24.66 9.27
C ILE A 71 17.60 -23.97 9.74
N GLU A 72 18.37 -24.61 10.62
CA GLU A 72 19.58 -24.01 11.16
C GLU A 72 20.65 -23.80 10.07
N LYS A 73 20.82 -24.79 9.20
CA LYS A 73 21.69 -24.71 8.01
C LYS A 73 21.22 -23.62 7.03
N PHE A 74 19.92 -23.52 6.78
CA PHE A 74 19.33 -22.50 5.93
C PHE A 74 19.58 -21.10 6.51
N LEU A 75 19.36 -20.91 7.81
CA LEU A 75 19.53 -19.62 8.50
C LEU A 75 20.98 -19.12 8.43
N GLN A 76 21.97 -20.00 8.62
CA GLN A 76 23.39 -19.66 8.43
C GLN A 76 23.68 -19.20 7.00
N THR A 77 23.10 -19.91 6.02
CA THR A 77 23.22 -19.55 4.60
C THR A 77 22.54 -18.22 4.29
N TYR A 78 21.36 -17.98 4.86
CA TYR A 78 20.59 -16.75 4.74
C TYR A 78 21.35 -15.54 5.28
N GLU A 79 21.98 -15.68 6.46
CA GLU A 79 22.80 -14.62 7.07
C GLU A 79 24.02 -14.30 6.22
N ARG A 80 24.76 -15.33 5.77
CA ARG A 80 25.93 -15.16 4.90
C ARG A 80 25.58 -14.47 3.57
N LEU A 81 24.38 -14.70 3.05
CA LEU A 81 23.95 -14.21 1.74
C LEU A 81 23.04 -12.98 1.83
N GLN A 82 23.05 -12.26 2.95
CA GLN A 82 22.32 -11.00 3.16
C GLN A 82 22.50 -9.99 2.01
N ALA A 83 23.71 -9.88 1.45
CA ALA A 83 23.99 -9.01 0.32
C ALA A 83 23.10 -9.32 -0.90
N HIS A 84 22.88 -10.60 -1.23
CA HIS A 84 22.04 -10.98 -2.35
C HIS A 84 20.58 -10.56 -2.15
N TRP A 85 20.05 -10.73 -0.94
CA TRP A 85 18.69 -10.33 -0.58
C TRP A 85 18.51 -8.81 -0.62
N GLN A 86 19.51 -8.08 -0.12
CA GLN A 86 19.50 -6.62 -0.12
C GLN A 86 19.54 -6.06 -1.55
N VAL A 87 20.41 -6.58 -2.41
CA VAL A 87 20.49 -6.15 -3.82
C VAL A 87 19.20 -6.53 -4.58
N LEU A 88 18.63 -7.70 -4.32
CA LEU A 88 17.36 -8.12 -4.93
C LEU A 88 16.22 -7.15 -4.56
N LYS A 89 16.14 -6.77 -3.29
CA LYS A 89 15.19 -5.76 -2.80
C LYS A 89 15.42 -4.40 -3.46
N ASP A 90 16.66 -3.91 -3.47
CA ASP A 90 16.99 -2.59 -4.02
C ASP A 90 16.72 -2.54 -5.54
N CYS A 91 17.04 -3.60 -6.27
CA CYS A 91 16.70 -3.78 -7.68
C CYS A 91 15.19 -3.69 -7.91
N ALA A 92 14.39 -4.39 -7.12
CA ALA A 92 12.93 -4.34 -7.26
C ALA A 92 12.37 -2.95 -6.96
N ILE A 93 12.89 -2.26 -5.94
CA ILE A 93 12.53 -0.88 -5.60
C ILE A 93 12.86 0.06 -6.77
N GLU A 94 14.03 -0.07 -7.39
CA GLU A 94 14.45 0.76 -8.53
C GLU A 94 13.54 0.56 -9.75
N ILE A 95 13.19 -0.68 -10.07
CA ILE A 95 12.26 -1.02 -11.16
C ILE A 95 10.90 -0.34 -10.92
N ILE A 96 10.34 -0.51 -9.71
CA ILE A 96 9.02 0.05 -9.37
C ILE A 96 9.07 1.58 -9.41
N LYS A 97 10.08 2.21 -8.79
CA LYS A 97 10.22 3.68 -8.78
C LYS A 97 10.35 4.26 -10.18
N THR A 98 11.15 3.62 -11.04
CA THR A 98 11.32 4.05 -12.44
C THR A 98 10.00 3.98 -13.19
N LYS A 99 9.28 2.87 -13.07
CA LYS A 99 7.99 2.68 -13.73
C LYS A 99 6.89 3.60 -13.19
N MET A 100 6.87 3.88 -11.89
CA MET A 100 5.94 4.83 -11.29
C MET A 100 6.19 6.24 -11.82
N LYS A 101 7.46 6.65 -11.96
CA LYS A 101 7.84 7.93 -12.55
C LYS A 101 7.43 8.04 -14.02
N GLU A 102 7.62 6.98 -14.82
CA GLU A 102 7.18 6.92 -16.22
C GLU A 102 5.67 7.10 -16.37
N LYS A 103 4.87 6.58 -15.41
CA LYS A 103 3.40 6.65 -15.42
C LYS A 103 2.81 7.82 -14.62
N ASP A 104 3.65 8.76 -14.14
CA ASP A 104 3.26 9.88 -13.28
C ASP A 104 2.46 9.47 -12.02
N ILE A 105 2.79 8.30 -11.46
CA ILE A 105 2.16 7.80 -10.23
C ILE A 105 2.95 8.32 -9.04
N ARG A 106 2.27 9.00 -8.12
CA ARG A 106 2.91 9.60 -6.94
C ARG A 106 2.73 8.71 -5.72
N GLY A 107 3.84 8.30 -5.11
CA GLY A 107 3.85 7.52 -3.89
C GLY A 107 5.26 7.24 -3.39
N GLN A 108 5.36 6.46 -2.33
CA GLN A 108 6.61 6.04 -1.73
C GLN A 108 6.78 4.53 -1.89
N VAL A 109 7.97 4.11 -2.32
CA VAL A 109 8.33 2.70 -2.42
C VAL A 109 9.42 2.42 -1.40
N THR A 110 9.10 1.57 -0.43
CA THR A 110 10.05 1.10 0.58
C THR A 110 10.12 -0.42 0.53
N GLY A 111 11.17 -0.99 1.10
CA GLY A 111 11.30 -2.44 1.20
C GLY A 111 12.15 -2.85 2.37
N ARG A 112 11.95 -4.08 2.81
CA ARG A 112 12.74 -4.72 3.87
C ARG A 112 13.10 -6.15 3.47
N VAL A 113 14.32 -6.54 3.82
CA VAL A 113 14.70 -7.95 3.92
C VAL A 113 14.24 -8.42 5.30
N LYS A 114 13.69 -9.64 5.37
CA LYS A 114 13.22 -10.19 6.63
C LYS A 114 14.38 -10.36 7.62
N ASP A 115 14.16 -9.92 8.84
CA ASP A 115 15.08 -10.11 9.96
C ASP A 115 15.27 -11.60 10.29
N PHE A 116 16.47 -11.94 10.77
CA PHE A 116 16.89 -13.30 11.10
C PHE A 116 16.01 -13.94 12.17
N GLU A 117 15.78 -13.25 13.29
CA GLU A 117 15.00 -13.80 14.41
C GLU A 117 13.52 -13.97 14.04
N SER A 118 12.99 -13.01 13.28
CA SER A 118 11.64 -13.07 12.72
C SER A 118 11.49 -14.22 11.72
N LEU A 119 12.51 -14.49 10.90
CA LEU A 119 12.54 -15.62 9.97
C LEU A 119 12.57 -16.94 10.73
N LYS A 120 13.49 -17.08 11.67
CA LYS A 120 13.63 -18.26 12.53
C LYS A 120 12.32 -18.58 13.23
N THR A 121 11.66 -17.58 13.81
CA THR A 121 10.37 -17.76 14.48
C THR A 121 9.30 -18.30 13.53
N LYS A 122 9.17 -17.72 12.31
CA LYS A 122 8.20 -18.21 11.31
C LYS A 122 8.53 -19.63 10.83
N LEU A 123 9.80 -19.94 10.57
CA LEU A 123 10.25 -21.27 10.14
C LEU A 123 9.96 -22.33 11.21
N LEU A 124 10.30 -22.06 12.48
CA LEU A 124 10.01 -22.98 13.59
C LEU A 124 8.50 -23.22 13.74
N GLN A 125 7.70 -22.15 13.62
CA GLN A 125 6.24 -22.26 13.69
C GLN A 125 5.68 -23.12 12.55
N ARG A 126 6.17 -22.95 11.32
CA ARG A 126 5.70 -23.72 10.16
C ARG A 126 6.20 -25.16 10.16
N ASN A 127 7.46 -25.39 10.55
CA ASN A 127 8.04 -26.73 10.74
C ASN A 127 7.28 -27.56 11.76
N SER A 128 6.72 -26.93 12.80
CA SER A 128 5.88 -27.62 13.78
C SER A 128 4.59 -28.20 13.17
N ARG A 129 4.08 -27.56 12.11
CA ARG A 129 2.88 -27.98 11.35
C ARG A 129 3.23 -28.97 10.24
N ALA A 130 4.25 -28.65 9.45
CA ALA A 130 4.74 -29.45 8.35
C ALA A 130 6.28 -29.40 8.33
N PRO A 131 6.97 -30.50 8.73
CA PRO A 131 8.43 -30.49 8.81
C PRO A 131 9.10 -30.28 7.45
N TYR A 132 10.10 -29.40 7.40
CA TYR A 132 10.89 -29.19 6.18
C TYR A 132 11.83 -30.37 5.91
N LYS A 133 12.07 -30.64 4.63
CA LYS A 133 12.96 -31.72 4.17
C LYS A 133 14.34 -31.20 3.77
N ASP A 134 14.39 -30.01 3.18
CA ASP A 134 15.58 -29.39 2.61
C ASP A 134 15.39 -27.87 2.45
N ASP A 135 16.46 -27.19 2.06
CA ASP A 135 16.50 -25.74 1.80
C ASP A 135 15.51 -25.31 0.69
N GLU A 136 15.29 -26.17 -0.31
CA GLU A 136 14.39 -25.88 -1.43
C GLU A 136 12.92 -25.86 -0.98
N ALA A 137 12.52 -26.76 -0.08
CA ALA A 137 11.21 -26.75 0.56
C ALA A 137 10.99 -25.46 1.36
N ILE A 138 12.02 -24.91 1.99
CA ILE A 138 11.95 -23.63 2.71
C ILE A 138 11.76 -22.45 1.74
N LEU A 139 12.52 -22.42 0.64
CA LEU A 139 12.41 -21.36 -0.37
C LEU A 139 11.04 -21.38 -1.07
N ASN A 140 10.46 -22.56 -1.28
CA ASN A 140 9.16 -22.74 -1.93
C ASN A 140 7.95 -22.62 -0.98
N ASP A 141 8.17 -22.38 0.32
CA ASP A 141 7.12 -22.30 1.34
C ASP A 141 6.28 -21.00 1.26
N GLY A 142 6.55 -20.10 0.31
CA GLY A 142 5.82 -18.84 0.17
C GLY A 142 6.03 -17.91 1.37
N LEU A 143 7.29 -17.84 1.84
CA LEU A 143 7.69 -16.91 2.88
C LEU A 143 8.01 -15.53 2.28
N ASP A 144 7.60 -14.49 3.00
CA ASP A 144 7.96 -13.10 2.73
C ASP A 144 9.43 -12.85 3.13
N PHE A 145 10.38 -13.31 2.31
CA PHE A 145 11.82 -13.01 2.49
C PHE A 145 12.11 -11.54 2.22
N ILE A 146 11.49 -10.99 1.17
CA ILE A 146 11.53 -9.58 0.83
C ILE A 146 10.09 -9.06 0.81
N GLY A 147 9.84 -8.06 1.65
CA GLY A 147 8.58 -7.33 1.68
C GLY A 147 8.79 -5.92 1.14
N LEU A 148 8.08 -5.59 0.06
CA LEU A 148 8.01 -4.26 -0.54
C LEU A 148 6.69 -3.60 -0.14
N ARG A 149 6.71 -2.28 0.04
CA ARG A 149 5.54 -1.47 0.38
C ARG A 149 5.46 -0.32 -0.60
N ILE A 150 4.32 -0.21 -1.27
CA ILE A 150 4.00 0.91 -2.14
C ILE A 150 2.89 1.70 -1.43
N ALA A 151 3.26 2.86 -0.91
CA ALA A 151 2.38 3.79 -0.21
C ALA A 151 1.97 4.92 -1.17
N LEU A 152 0.73 4.88 -1.65
CA LEU A 152 0.18 5.83 -2.62
C LEU A 152 -0.37 7.08 -1.93
N TYR A 153 -0.16 8.25 -2.54
CA TYR A 153 -0.83 9.47 -2.08
C TYR A 153 -2.30 9.51 -2.51
N LEU A 154 -2.62 8.86 -3.62
CA LEU A 154 -3.96 8.76 -4.18
C LEU A 154 -4.35 7.27 -4.21
N PRO A 155 -5.28 6.83 -3.35
CA PRO A 155 -5.80 5.46 -3.38
C PRO A 155 -6.30 5.03 -4.77
N ASP A 156 -6.94 5.94 -5.50
CA ASP A 156 -7.39 5.75 -6.89
C ASP A 156 -6.30 5.29 -7.89
N ASP A 157 -5.01 5.48 -7.58
CA ASP A 157 -3.90 5.02 -8.44
C ASP A 157 -3.59 3.52 -8.28
N GLN A 158 -4.24 2.83 -7.34
CA GLN A 158 -4.02 1.41 -7.07
C GLN A 158 -4.11 0.53 -8.34
N PRO A 159 -5.15 0.63 -9.18
CA PRO A 159 -5.23 -0.21 -10.39
C PRO A 159 -4.11 0.07 -11.40
N LYS A 160 -3.59 1.31 -11.42
CA LYS A 160 -2.45 1.68 -12.30
C LYS A 160 -1.17 1.00 -11.84
N VAL A 161 -0.97 0.88 -10.52
CA VAL A 161 0.18 0.17 -9.95
C VAL A 161 0.07 -1.33 -10.17
N GLU A 162 -1.11 -1.93 -10.04
CA GLU A 162 -1.29 -3.35 -10.35
C GLU A 162 -0.94 -3.67 -11.81
N LEU A 163 -1.39 -2.83 -12.75
CA LEU A 163 -1.03 -2.96 -14.15
C LEU A 163 0.48 -2.79 -14.36
N LEU A 164 1.09 -1.80 -13.71
CA LEU A 164 2.54 -1.61 -13.72
C LEU A 164 3.30 -2.84 -13.24
N LEU A 165 2.87 -3.46 -12.14
CA LEU A 165 3.51 -4.67 -11.60
C LEU A 165 3.40 -5.84 -12.58
N LYS A 166 2.23 -6.01 -13.22
CA LYS A 166 2.02 -7.04 -14.26
C LYS A 166 2.90 -6.83 -15.50
N GLU A 167 3.21 -5.59 -15.85
CA GLU A 167 4.11 -5.25 -16.97
C GLU A 167 5.60 -5.42 -16.60
N ALA A 168 5.98 -5.04 -15.37
CA ALA A 168 7.37 -4.96 -14.95
C ALA A 168 7.93 -6.27 -14.36
N PHE A 169 7.07 -7.18 -13.90
CA PHE A 169 7.45 -8.40 -13.21
C PHE A 169 6.73 -9.63 -13.76
N VAL A 170 7.23 -10.81 -13.40
CA VAL A 170 6.47 -12.05 -13.54
C VAL A 170 5.48 -12.11 -12.38
N TYR A 171 4.20 -11.94 -12.68
CA TYR A 171 3.13 -11.88 -11.70
C TYR A 171 2.67 -13.29 -11.33
N GLU A 172 2.70 -13.64 -10.04
CA GLU A 172 2.30 -14.98 -9.58
C GLU A 172 0.86 -15.01 -9.08
N SER A 173 0.52 -14.11 -8.16
CA SER A 173 -0.81 -14.08 -7.55
C SER A 173 -1.10 -12.74 -6.86
N THR A 174 -2.38 -12.48 -6.61
CA THR A 174 -2.81 -11.51 -5.59
C THR A 174 -3.64 -12.24 -4.56
N THR A 175 -3.29 -12.01 -3.31
CA THR A 175 -4.08 -12.44 -2.16
C THR A 175 -4.48 -11.19 -1.40
N THR A 176 -5.78 -10.96 -1.22
CA THR A 176 -6.24 -9.96 -0.26
C THR A 176 -5.87 -10.47 1.12
N PHE A 177 -4.95 -9.79 1.80
CA PHE A 177 -4.59 -10.14 3.15
C PHE A 177 -5.64 -9.56 4.08
N ASP A 178 -6.46 -10.46 4.62
CA ASP A 178 -7.41 -10.15 5.66
C ASP A 178 -6.91 -10.74 6.98
N ARG A 179 -6.73 -9.88 7.99
CA ARG A 179 -6.35 -10.33 9.34
C ARG A 179 -7.49 -11.04 10.08
N ASP A 180 -8.71 -11.09 9.52
CA ASP A 180 -9.90 -11.71 10.12
C ASP A 180 -9.75 -13.20 10.50
N TRP A 181 -8.66 -13.90 10.13
CA TRP A 181 -8.55 -15.34 10.34
C TRP A 181 -8.17 -15.80 11.77
N ASP A 182 -7.66 -14.95 12.68
CA ASP A 182 -7.35 -15.42 14.04
C ASP A 182 -8.54 -15.28 15.01
N TYR A 183 -9.60 -16.04 14.74
CA TYR A 183 -10.80 -16.19 15.59
C TYR A 183 -10.49 -16.73 17.02
N ARG A 184 -9.22 -17.04 17.32
CA ARG A 184 -8.80 -17.72 18.55
C ARG A 184 -8.38 -16.78 19.67
N ARG A 185 -8.32 -15.46 19.42
CA ARG A 185 -8.10 -14.48 20.49
C ARG A 185 -9.45 -13.95 20.97
N PRO A 186 -9.81 -14.11 22.26
CA PRO A 186 -10.94 -13.38 22.83
C PRO A 186 -10.69 -11.88 22.61
N GLN A 187 -11.40 -11.27 21.67
CA GLN A 187 -11.27 -9.83 21.45
C GLN A 187 -12.03 -9.13 22.58
N ALA A 188 -11.32 -8.33 23.39
CA ALA A 188 -11.93 -7.51 24.45
C ALA A 188 -12.86 -6.41 23.88
N TYR A 189 -12.80 -6.19 22.57
CA TYR A 189 -13.57 -5.20 21.84
C TYR A 189 -13.92 -5.70 20.45
N ARG A 190 -15.17 -5.49 20.02
CA ARG A 190 -15.61 -5.76 18.66
C ARG A 190 -15.29 -4.56 17.76
N LYS A 191 -14.35 -4.71 16.83
CA LYS A 191 -13.96 -3.69 15.84
C LYS A 191 -15.17 -3.26 14.99
N ARG A 192 -15.28 -1.95 14.73
CA ARG A 192 -16.36 -1.32 13.94
C ARG A 192 -15.94 -1.04 12.50
N PHE A 193 -14.67 -0.67 12.30
CA PHE A 193 -14.13 -0.35 10.98
C PHE A 193 -13.38 -1.55 10.38
N GLY A 194 -13.60 -2.76 10.91
CA GLY A 194 -12.98 -3.99 10.41
C GLY A 194 -11.48 -4.11 10.75
N GLU A 195 -10.86 -5.18 10.26
CA GLU A 195 -9.42 -5.40 10.42
C GLU A 195 -8.60 -4.78 9.28
N TYR A 196 -7.27 -4.92 9.37
CA TYR A 196 -6.36 -4.47 8.33
C TYR A 196 -6.57 -5.29 7.05
N THR A 197 -7.02 -4.62 6.00
CA THR A 197 -7.08 -5.17 4.64
C THR A 197 -5.99 -4.51 3.79
N ALA A 198 -5.17 -5.34 3.14
CA ALA A 198 -4.24 -4.85 2.13
C ALA A 198 -4.10 -5.86 1.00
N ASP A 199 -3.88 -5.36 -0.20
CA ASP A 199 -3.59 -6.21 -1.33
C ASP A 199 -2.11 -6.61 -1.30
N HIS A 200 -1.90 -7.91 -1.13
CA HIS A 200 -0.58 -8.52 -1.14
C HIS A 200 -0.40 -9.18 -2.51
N VAL A 201 0.49 -8.60 -3.30
CA VAL A 201 0.81 -9.07 -4.64
C VAL A 201 2.15 -9.81 -4.59
N TRP A 202 2.21 -11.01 -5.15
CA TRP A 202 3.44 -11.78 -5.24
C TRP A 202 4.02 -11.69 -6.65
N VAL A 203 5.28 -11.25 -6.74
CA VAL A 203 5.95 -10.99 -8.02
C VAL A 203 7.37 -11.54 -8.03
N LYS A 204 7.87 -11.92 -9.22
CA LYS A 204 9.27 -12.32 -9.46
C LYS A 204 9.91 -11.41 -10.50
N LEU A 205 11.23 -11.24 -10.45
CA LEU A 205 11.95 -10.49 -11.48
C LEU A 205 11.74 -11.14 -12.86
N ASN A 206 11.35 -10.33 -13.85
CA ASN A 206 11.39 -10.76 -15.24
C ASN A 206 12.84 -10.77 -15.77
N LYS A 207 13.03 -11.16 -17.04
CA LYS A 207 14.37 -11.21 -17.66
C LYS A 207 15.12 -9.86 -17.58
N GLY A 208 14.43 -8.74 -17.77
CA GLY A 208 15.02 -7.41 -17.66
C GLY A 208 15.46 -7.08 -16.22
N GLY A 209 14.64 -7.43 -15.24
CA GLY A 209 14.95 -7.28 -13.81
C GLY A 209 16.12 -8.17 -13.37
N GLN A 210 16.19 -9.41 -13.86
CA GLN A 210 17.33 -10.32 -13.59
C GLN A 210 18.66 -9.74 -14.12
N LEU A 211 18.63 -9.09 -15.30
CA LEU A 211 19.80 -8.41 -15.85
C LEU A 211 20.20 -7.19 -15.01
N LEU A 212 19.24 -6.42 -14.49
CA LEU A 212 19.52 -5.29 -13.60
C LEU A 212 20.13 -5.79 -12.28
N TYR A 213 19.54 -6.82 -11.68
CA TYR A 213 20.07 -7.48 -10.49
C TYR A 213 21.53 -7.89 -10.68
N TYR A 214 21.85 -8.58 -11.79
CA TYR A 214 23.22 -8.98 -12.10
C TYR A 214 24.19 -7.79 -12.16
N LYS A 215 23.77 -6.69 -12.80
CA LYS A 215 24.59 -5.47 -12.90
C LYS A 215 24.84 -4.85 -11.53
N MET A 216 23.79 -4.66 -10.74
CA MET A 216 23.88 -4.09 -9.39
C MET A 216 24.73 -4.97 -8.47
N PHE A 217 24.55 -6.29 -8.54
CA PHE A 217 25.30 -7.22 -7.69
C PHE A 217 26.79 -7.25 -8.06
N LYS A 218 27.12 -7.19 -9.35
CA LYS A 218 28.51 -7.12 -9.82
C LYS A 218 29.22 -5.84 -9.37
N GLU A 219 28.49 -4.73 -9.27
CA GLU A 219 29.01 -3.49 -8.72
C GLU A 219 29.23 -3.57 -7.21
N TYR A 220 28.28 -4.19 -6.49
CA TYR A 220 28.35 -4.42 -5.06
C TYR A 220 29.49 -5.39 -4.67
N GLN A 221 29.68 -6.46 -5.46
CA GLN A 221 30.70 -7.48 -5.23
C GLN A 221 31.33 -7.88 -6.57
N ARG A 222 32.63 -7.54 -6.73
CA ARG A 222 33.37 -7.72 -7.99
C ARG A 222 33.69 -9.19 -8.33
N ASP A 223 33.55 -10.10 -7.37
CA ASP A 223 33.79 -11.53 -7.57
C ASP A 223 32.66 -12.19 -8.36
N ALA A 224 32.97 -13.30 -9.03
CA ALA A 224 32.09 -13.94 -9.99
C ALA A 224 30.74 -14.34 -9.37
N VAL A 225 29.65 -13.91 -10.01
CA VAL A 225 28.27 -14.35 -9.76
C VAL A 225 28.20 -15.87 -9.90
N THR A 226 28.10 -16.57 -8.78
CA THR A 226 27.98 -18.05 -8.72
C THR A 226 26.54 -18.50 -8.97
N GLY A 227 26.33 -19.81 -9.18
CA GLY A 227 24.98 -20.41 -9.34
C GLY A 227 24.01 -20.10 -8.20
N THR A 228 24.54 -19.83 -7.00
CA THR A 228 23.85 -19.28 -5.84
C THR A 228 22.97 -18.08 -6.22
N SER A 229 23.47 -17.15 -7.03
CA SER A 229 22.77 -15.91 -7.44
C SER A 229 21.49 -16.17 -8.25
N ILE A 230 21.45 -17.29 -8.99
CA ILE A 230 20.29 -17.68 -9.80
C ILE A 230 19.11 -18.08 -8.91
N ILE A 231 19.39 -18.71 -7.77
CA ILE A 231 18.36 -19.14 -6.82
C ILE A 231 17.70 -17.90 -6.19
N TYR A 232 18.48 -16.91 -5.78
CA TYR A 232 17.95 -15.70 -5.13
C TYR A 232 17.12 -14.84 -6.08
N GLN A 233 17.59 -14.57 -7.30
CA GLN A 233 16.82 -13.76 -8.26
C GLN A 233 15.49 -14.39 -8.68
N SER A 234 15.31 -15.70 -8.43
CA SER A 234 14.06 -16.42 -8.70
C SER A 234 13.07 -16.40 -7.54
N GLN A 235 13.46 -15.86 -6.38
CA GLN A 235 12.60 -15.80 -5.20
C GLN A 235 11.47 -14.78 -5.38
N PRO A 236 10.25 -15.11 -4.93
CA PRO A 236 9.13 -14.19 -5.00
C PRO A 236 9.27 -13.05 -3.98
N LEU A 237 8.74 -11.89 -4.36
CA LEU A 237 8.70 -10.66 -3.60
C LEU A 237 7.26 -10.39 -3.21
N GLU A 238 7.00 -10.16 -1.92
CA GLU A 238 5.69 -9.71 -1.46
C GLU A 238 5.61 -8.19 -1.62
N VAL A 239 4.62 -7.70 -2.36
CA VAL A 239 4.34 -6.27 -2.54
C VAL A 239 3.03 -5.94 -1.85
N GLN A 240 3.10 -5.08 -0.83
CA GLN A 240 1.95 -4.55 -0.10
C GLN A 240 1.55 -3.21 -0.70
N LEU A 241 0.36 -3.14 -1.28
CA LEU A 241 -0.17 -1.92 -1.89
C LEU A 241 -1.19 -1.26 -0.97
N ARG A 242 -0.97 0.02 -0.65
CA ARG A 242 -1.80 0.79 0.29
C ARG A 242 -1.63 2.29 0.08
N SER A 243 -2.51 3.10 0.67
CA SER A 243 -2.24 4.54 0.77
C SER A 243 -1.17 4.85 1.82
N VAL A 244 -0.65 6.08 1.81
CA VAL A 244 0.24 6.58 2.88
C VAL A 244 -0.44 6.61 4.25
N LEU A 245 -1.73 6.94 4.33
CA LEU A 245 -2.46 6.99 5.60
C LEU A 245 -2.67 5.58 6.17
N MET A 246 -3.05 4.64 5.32
CA MET A 246 -3.20 3.24 5.70
C MET A 246 -1.85 2.59 6.04
N ASP A 247 -0.76 2.96 5.35
CA ASP A 247 0.61 2.54 5.70
C ASP A 247 0.97 2.96 7.13
N ALA A 248 0.72 4.23 7.47
CA ALA A 248 0.97 4.78 8.80
C ALA A 248 0.15 4.07 9.88
N TRP A 249 -1.16 3.91 9.67
CA TRP A 249 -2.02 3.21 10.62
C TRP A 249 -1.61 1.74 10.81
N ALA A 250 -1.31 1.03 9.71
CA ALA A 250 -0.91 -0.36 9.77
C ALA A 250 0.42 -0.58 10.50
N ASN A 251 1.37 0.34 10.34
CA ASN A 251 2.63 0.31 11.09
C ASN A 251 2.40 0.55 12.58
N LEU A 252 1.52 1.50 12.94
CA LEU A 252 1.13 1.76 14.33
C LEU A 252 0.43 0.56 14.96
N SER A 253 -0.57 -0.03 14.28
CA SER A 253 -1.26 -1.26 14.70
C SER A 253 -0.25 -2.39 14.95
N HIS A 254 0.65 -2.63 14.00
CA HIS A 254 1.68 -3.66 14.15
C HIS A 254 2.58 -3.40 15.37
N PHE A 255 3.03 -2.16 15.56
CA PHE A 255 3.89 -1.81 16.69
C PHE A 255 3.21 -2.06 18.04
N LEU A 256 1.93 -1.70 18.15
CA LEU A 256 1.14 -1.88 19.36
C LEU A 256 0.80 -3.34 19.64
N GLU A 257 0.50 -4.13 18.62
CA GLU A 257 0.11 -5.55 18.76
C GLU A 257 1.30 -6.50 19.02
N TYR A 258 2.49 -6.17 18.53
CA TYR A 258 3.65 -7.09 18.53
C TYR A 258 4.52 -6.99 19.79
N LYS A 259 4.33 -5.98 20.65
CA LYS A 259 5.04 -5.87 21.93
C LYS A 259 4.49 -6.84 22.98
N HIS A 260 4.76 -8.13 22.79
CA HIS A 260 4.32 -9.19 23.70
C HIS A 260 4.88 -9.09 25.12
N LEU A 261 5.95 -8.32 25.33
CA LEU A 261 6.55 -8.10 26.65
C LEU A 261 5.73 -7.16 27.55
N ASP A 262 4.94 -6.26 26.96
CA ASP A 262 4.17 -5.24 27.69
C ASP A 262 2.69 -5.66 27.93
N GLY A 263 2.33 -6.88 27.53
CA GLY A 263 0.97 -7.40 27.63
C GLY A 263 0.14 -7.23 26.35
N ALA A 264 -1.13 -7.63 26.39
CA ALA A 264 -2.08 -7.42 25.30
C ALA A 264 -2.71 -6.03 25.40
N LEU A 265 -3.08 -5.44 24.25
CA LEU A 265 -3.80 -4.17 24.21
C LEU A 265 -5.07 -4.24 25.06
N SER A 266 -5.32 -3.18 25.83
CA SER A 266 -6.58 -3.01 26.56
C SER A 266 -7.73 -2.80 25.58
N GLY A 267 -8.97 -3.06 26.03
CA GLY A 267 -10.16 -2.81 25.22
C GLY A 267 -10.30 -1.35 24.78
N LYS A 268 -9.81 -0.39 25.58
CA LYS A 268 -9.79 1.04 25.23
C LYS A 268 -8.76 1.36 24.15
N GLU A 269 -7.56 0.77 24.21
CA GLU A 269 -6.55 0.94 23.16
C GLU A 269 -7.04 0.35 21.82
N MET A 270 -7.70 -0.81 21.87
CA MET A 270 -8.32 -1.40 20.68
C MET A 270 -9.43 -0.50 20.10
N GLN A 271 -10.26 0.10 20.95
CA GLN A 271 -11.29 1.07 20.54
C GLN A 271 -10.68 2.31 19.87
N LEU A 272 -9.62 2.86 20.46
CA LEU A 272 -8.94 4.03 19.90
C LEU A 272 -8.28 3.70 18.57
N LEU A 273 -7.59 2.55 18.46
CA LEU A 273 -6.96 2.13 17.22
C LEU A 273 -7.97 1.93 16.09
N ASP A 274 -9.13 1.34 16.39
CA ASP A 274 -10.27 1.17 15.46
C ASP A 274 -10.88 2.52 15.07
N ALA A 275 -11.04 3.46 16.01
CA ALA A 275 -11.52 4.81 15.72
C ALA A 275 -10.55 5.59 14.81
N ILE A 276 -9.24 5.46 15.02
CA ILE A 276 -8.22 6.07 14.14
C ILE A 276 -8.31 5.47 12.74
N LYS A 277 -8.55 4.16 12.60
CA LYS A 277 -8.76 3.53 11.28
C LYS A 277 -9.92 4.18 10.54
N GLY A 278 -11.05 4.38 11.21
CA GLY A 278 -12.21 5.05 10.61
C GLY A 278 -11.92 6.48 10.16
N GLN A 279 -11.06 7.23 10.88
CA GLN A 279 -10.61 8.55 10.44
C GLN A 279 -9.71 8.47 9.20
N VAL A 280 -8.85 7.46 9.12
CA VAL A 280 -7.98 7.22 7.95
C VAL A 280 -8.81 6.90 6.71
N GLU A 281 -9.75 5.96 6.81
CA GLU A 281 -10.65 5.61 5.70
C GLU A 281 -11.51 6.81 5.26
N GLY A 282 -12.00 7.60 6.22
CA GLY A 282 -12.72 8.84 5.93
C GLY A 282 -11.85 9.86 5.19
N ALA A 283 -10.58 10.00 5.57
CA ALA A 283 -9.64 10.89 4.90
C ALA A 283 -9.30 10.43 3.47
N GLU A 284 -9.14 9.12 3.24
CA GLU A 284 -8.92 8.55 1.91
C GLU A 284 -10.07 8.86 0.97
N LEU A 285 -11.33 8.66 1.41
CA LEU A 285 -12.51 9.02 0.63
C LEU A 285 -12.53 10.51 0.24
N LEU A 286 -12.17 11.40 1.18
CA LEU A 286 -12.11 12.83 0.91
C LEU A 286 -11.00 13.20 -0.08
N ILE A 287 -9.86 12.49 -0.03
CA ILE A 287 -8.77 12.65 -0.99
C ILE A 287 -9.23 12.23 -2.40
N ASP A 288 -9.95 11.13 -2.53
CA ASP A 288 -10.48 10.67 -3.82
C ASP A 288 -11.49 11.68 -4.41
N ILE A 289 -12.41 12.18 -3.58
CA ILE A 289 -13.37 13.23 -4.00
C ILE A 289 -12.62 14.50 -4.44
N LEU A 290 -11.63 14.95 -3.66
CA LEU A 290 -10.82 16.12 -4.01
C LEU A 290 -10.07 15.91 -5.33
N HIS A 291 -9.52 14.72 -5.55
CA HIS A 291 -8.83 14.37 -6.79
C HIS A 291 -9.77 14.37 -8.00
N GLN A 292 -10.98 13.83 -7.84
CA GLN A 292 -12.01 13.87 -8.88
C GLN A 292 -12.39 15.32 -9.25
N GLU A 293 -12.67 16.17 -8.27
CA GLU A 293 -12.98 17.59 -8.50
C GLU A 293 -11.81 18.37 -9.10
N HIS A 294 -10.58 18.06 -8.68
CA HIS A 294 -9.36 18.61 -9.28
C HIS A 294 -9.24 18.25 -10.76
N ASN A 295 -9.47 16.99 -11.11
CA ASN A 295 -9.41 16.50 -12.49
C ASN A 295 -10.54 17.08 -13.35
N LYS A 296 -11.75 17.19 -12.81
CA LYS A 296 -12.86 17.91 -13.46
C LYS A 296 -12.46 19.35 -13.79
N ARG A 297 -11.86 20.07 -12.84
CA ARG A 297 -11.38 21.45 -13.07
C ARG A 297 -10.28 21.51 -14.14
N ILE A 298 -9.29 20.62 -14.12
CA ILE A 298 -8.23 20.58 -15.15
C ILE A 298 -8.83 20.32 -16.54
N ASN A 299 -9.73 19.35 -16.65
CA ASN A 299 -10.35 19.01 -17.93
C ASN A 299 -11.26 20.15 -18.43
N ASN A 300 -12.01 20.78 -17.52
CA ASN A 300 -12.78 21.99 -17.82
C ASN A 300 -11.87 23.12 -18.33
N ASN A 301 -10.65 23.25 -17.81
CA ASN A 301 -9.71 24.28 -18.28
C ASN A 301 -9.18 24.06 -19.70
N LYS A 302 -9.22 22.82 -20.21
CA LYS A 302 -8.74 22.44 -21.54
C LYS A 302 -9.82 22.52 -22.62
N ARG A 303 -11.11 22.52 -22.25
CA ARG A 303 -12.20 22.55 -23.23
C ARG A 303 -12.23 23.88 -23.98
N ARG A 304 -12.84 23.87 -25.16
CA ARG A 304 -13.11 25.10 -25.90
C ARG A 304 -14.25 25.86 -25.22
N ILE A 305 -14.13 27.18 -25.12
CA ILE A 305 -15.21 28.06 -24.70
C ILE A 305 -16.19 28.19 -25.87
N ASP A 306 -17.42 27.75 -25.65
CA ASP A 306 -18.52 27.72 -26.60
C ASP A 306 -19.74 28.54 -26.14
N SER A 307 -19.81 28.89 -24.86
CA SER A 307 -20.89 29.69 -24.27
C SER A 307 -20.41 31.07 -23.80
N VAL A 308 -21.34 32.04 -23.74
CA VAL A 308 -21.05 33.39 -23.23
C VAL A 308 -20.98 33.39 -21.70
N GLU A 309 -21.75 32.51 -21.08
CA GLU A 309 -21.76 32.25 -19.64
C GLU A 309 -20.36 31.91 -19.14
N ASP A 310 -19.64 31.02 -19.83
CA ASP A 310 -18.27 30.65 -19.48
C ASP A 310 -17.30 31.83 -19.52
N VAL A 311 -17.44 32.71 -20.54
CA VAL A 311 -16.61 33.92 -20.63
C VAL A 311 -16.91 34.82 -19.44
N ASN A 312 -18.19 35.00 -19.10
CA ASN A 312 -18.60 35.83 -17.99
C ASN A 312 -18.09 35.31 -16.64
N ASP A 313 -18.21 34.00 -16.40
CA ASP A 313 -17.73 33.35 -15.18
C ASP A 313 -16.22 33.53 -15.01
N ILE A 314 -15.44 33.32 -16.08
CA ILE A 314 -13.99 33.48 -16.02
C ILE A 314 -13.60 34.95 -15.84
N VAL A 315 -14.26 35.88 -16.52
CA VAL A 315 -13.93 37.31 -16.44
C VAL A 315 -14.24 37.87 -15.06
N THR A 316 -15.38 37.49 -14.49
CA THR A 316 -15.80 37.93 -13.14
C THR A 316 -14.93 37.39 -12.02
N GLU A 317 -14.23 36.26 -12.22
CA GLU A 317 -13.21 35.73 -11.27
C GLU A 317 -12.06 36.73 -11.03
N TYR A 318 -11.73 37.58 -12.01
CA TYR A 318 -10.58 38.51 -11.96
C TYR A 318 -10.99 39.97 -11.78
N ILE A 319 -12.28 40.30 -11.88
CA ILE A 319 -12.77 41.67 -11.75
C ILE A 319 -13.45 41.84 -10.39
N PRO A 320 -12.94 42.75 -9.53
CA PRO A 320 -13.57 43.07 -8.25
C PRO A 320 -15.06 43.42 -8.39
N ALA A 321 -15.88 42.93 -7.46
CA ALA A 321 -17.33 43.12 -7.50
C ALA A 321 -17.75 44.60 -7.56
N ASP A 322 -17.01 45.51 -6.91
CA ASP A 322 -17.30 46.95 -6.94
C ASP A 322 -17.10 47.57 -8.33
N LEU A 323 -16.24 47.00 -9.17
CA LEU A 323 -16.03 47.44 -10.55
C LEU A 323 -17.10 46.89 -11.48
N LEU A 324 -17.56 45.65 -11.26
CA LEU A 324 -18.67 45.05 -12.02
C LEU A 324 -19.96 45.86 -11.91
N HIS A 325 -20.18 46.53 -10.77
CA HIS A 325 -21.34 47.42 -10.58
C HIS A 325 -21.18 48.80 -11.26
N LYS A 326 -19.96 49.24 -11.51
CA LYS A 326 -19.66 50.59 -12.03
C LYS A 326 -19.44 50.62 -13.54
N ILE A 327 -18.92 49.52 -14.11
CA ILE A 327 -18.53 49.43 -15.51
C ILE A 327 -19.38 48.33 -16.17
N PRO A 328 -20.10 48.64 -17.25
CA PRO A 328 -20.90 47.63 -17.95
C PRO A 328 -20.01 46.53 -18.55
N CYS A 329 -20.47 45.28 -18.50
CA CYS A 329 -19.74 44.16 -19.09
C CYS A 329 -19.56 44.33 -20.62
N GLY A 330 -20.54 44.93 -21.31
CA GLY A 330 -20.53 45.09 -22.76
C GLY A 330 -20.92 43.82 -23.51
N ASP A 331 -20.51 43.71 -24.78
CA ASP A 331 -20.86 42.58 -25.65
C ASP A 331 -19.89 41.40 -25.44
N MET A 332 -20.26 40.52 -24.52
CA MET A 332 -19.53 39.29 -24.23
C MET A 332 -19.63 38.26 -25.36
N SER A 333 -20.65 38.35 -26.24
CA SER A 333 -20.76 37.48 -27.42
C SER A 333 -19.72 37.84 -28.47
N LEU A 334 -19.44 39.12 -28.64
CA LEU A 334 -18.36 39.61 -29.50
C LEU A 334 -17.00 39.20 -28.94
N LEU A 335 -16.80 39.35 -27.62
CA LEU A 335 -15.58 38.88 -26.96
C LEU A 335 -15.38 37.37 -27.16
N LEU A 336 -16.44 36.56 -27.01
CA LEU A 336 -16.38 35.11 -27.27
C LEU A 336 -15.95 34.81 -28.71
N LYS A 337 -16.60 35.43 -29.70
CA LYS A 337 -16.22 35.26 -31.12
C LYS A 337 -14.76 35.63 -31.35
N TYR A 338 -14.29 36.70 -30.74
CA TYR A 338 -12.92 37.14 -30.85
C TYR A 338 -11.93 36.18 -30.18
N LEU A 339 -12.26 35.66 -28.99
CA LEU A 339 -11.50 34.61 -28.31
C LEU A 339 -11.47 33.32 -29.13
N GLN A 340 -12.53 33.01 -29.89
CA GLN A 340 -12.60 31.86 -30.80
C GLN A 340 -11.79 32.05 -32.09
N MET A 341 -11.65 33.28 -32.58
CA MET A 341 -10.82 33.64 -33.74
C MET A 341 -9.34 33.81 -33.38
N THR A 342 -9.05 34.13 -32.13
CA THR A 342 -7.70 34.15 -31.57
C THR A 342 -7.42 32.81 -30.90
N ASP A 343 -6.17 32.41 -30.72
CA ASP A 343 -5.86 31.12 -30.09
C ASP A 343 -6.12 31.13 -28.55
N HIS A 344 -7.16 31.82 -28.06
CA HIS A 344 -7.47 32.04 -26.64
C HIS A 344 -8.81 31.43 -26.20
N ALA A 345 -9.45 30.62 -27.05
CA ALA A 345 -10.77 30.04 -26.83
C ALA A 345 -10.81 28.90 -25.77
N THR A 346 -9.96 28.94 -24.75
CA THR A 346 -9.96 27.93 -23.67
C THR A 346 -9.94 28.65 -22.32
N PRO A 347 -10.61 28.12 -21.28
CA PRO A 347 -10.60 28.76 -19.97
C PRO A 347 -9.19 28.96 -19.41
N TYR A 348 -8.28 28.01 -19.66
CA TYR A 348 -6.88 28.16 -19.29
C TYR A 348 -6.22 29.42 -19.89
N LYS A 349 -6.33 29.61 -21.21
CA LYS A 349 -5.68 30.74 -21.89
C LYS A 349 -6.31 32.07 -21.53
N LEU A 350 -7.64 32.11 -21.36
CA LEU A 350 -8.33 33.31 -20.90
C LEU A 350 -7.90 33.68 -19.46
N ARG A 351 -7.91 32.72 -18.53
CA ARG A 351 -7.42 32.94 -17.15
C ARG A 351 -5.98 33.41 -17.11
N LYS A 352 -5.10 32.82 -17.93
CA LYS A 352 -3.71 33.25 -18.03
C LYS A 352 -3.60 34.71 -18.48
N LEU A 353 -4.35 35.09 -19.51
CA LEU A 353 -4.40 36.48 -19.98
C LEU A 353 -4.93 37.42 -18.90
N MET A 354 -6.02 37.05 -18.22
CA MET A 354 -6.59 37.85 -17.14
C MET A 354 -5.63 38.00 -15.96
N ALA A 355 -4.90 36.95 -15.59
CA ALA A 355 -3.87 37.00 -14.55
C ALA A 355 -2.71 37.94 -14.94
N GLU A 356 -2.25 37.89 -16.19
CA GLU A 356 -1.20 38.79 -16.69
C GLU A 356 -1.67 40.26 -16.69
N VAL A 357 -2.92 40.52 -17.07
CA VAL A 357 -3.52 41.87 -17.02
C VAL A 357 -3.67 42.33 -15.56
N SER A 358 -4.13 41.45 -14.66
CA SER A 358 -4.28 41.76 -13.23
C SER A 358 -2.96 42.05 -12.53
N THR A 359 -1.87 41.39 -12.93
CA THR A 359 -0.56 41.51 -12.27
C THR A 359 0.30 42.62 -12.87
N ARG A 360 0.19 42.90 -14.17
CA ARG A 360 1.00 43.94 -14.83
C ARG A 360 0.40 45.34 -14.76
N ASP A 361 -0.92 45.46 -14.90
CA ASP A 361 -1.54 46.76 -15.10
C ASP A 361 -2.33 47.25 -13.88
N ASP A 362 -2.54 46.40 -12.86
CA ASP A 362 -3.62 46.54 -11.87
C ASP A 362 -4.95 46.79 -12.60
N ILE A 363 -5.84 45.79 -12.68
CA ILE A 363 -7.10 45.90 -13.43
C ILE A 363 -7.86 47.20 -13.07
N ARG A 364 -7.79 47.66 -11.81
CA ARG A 364 -8.41 48.91 -11.39
C ARG A 364 -7.70 50.12 -11.99
N ALA A 365 -6.38 50.18 -11.94
CA ALA A 365 -5.60 51.28 -12.53
C ALA A 365 -5.67 51.28 -14.06
N GLY A 366 -5.60 50.10 -14.69
CA GLY A 366 -5.73 49.91 -16.13
C GLY A 366 -7.10 50.31 -16.67
N LEU A 367 -8.19 49.92 -16.00
CA LEU A 367 -9.55 50.35 -16.36
C LEU A 367 -9.71 51.87 -16.13
N ALA A 368 -9.20 52.42 -15.02
CA ALA A 368 -9.27 53.86 -14.75
C ALA A 368 -8.47 54.69 -15.78
N ALA A 369 -7.33 54.19 -16.26
CA ALA A 369 -6.58 54.81 -17.36
C ALA A 369 -7.36 54.70 -18.67
N TRP A 370 -7.93 53.53 -18.97
CA TRP A 370 -8.75 53.32 -20.16
C TRP A 370 -9.94 54.28 -20.25
N VAL A 371 -10.68 54.45 -19.15
CA VAL A 371 -11.82 55.39 -19.07
C VAL A 371 -11.38 56.84 -19.35
N ARG A 372 -10.15 57.20 -18.99
CA ARG A 372 -9.62 58.57 -19.14
C ARG A 372 -9.16 58.87 -20.56
N ASP A 373 -8.60 57.88 -21.25
CA ASP A 373 -7.83 58.08 -22.48
C ASP A 373 -8.55 57.61 -23.76
N TYR A 374 -9.66 56.85 -23.65
CA TYR A 374 -10.35 56.23 -24.80
C TYR A 374 -11.72 56.88 -25.09
N ASP A 375 -11.81 57.62 -26.20
CA ASP A 375 -13.02 58.23 -26.79
C ASP A 375 -13.08 57.76 -28.26
N PRO A 376 -14.15 57.08 -28.77
CA PRO A 376 -15.57 57.43 -28.56
C PRO A 376 -16.53 56.30 -28.15
N LEU A 377 -16.02 55.15 -27.70
CA LEU A 377 -16.88 54.03 -27.29
C LEU A 377 -17.08 54.00 -25.77
N PRO A 378 -18.28 53.63 -25.27
CA PRO A 378 -18.48 53.43 -23.84
C PRO A 378 -17.48 52.39 -23.33
N THR A 379 -16.77 52.72 -22.24
CA THR A 379 -15.79 51.79 -21.66
C THR A 379 -16.53 50.58 -21.10
N THR A 380 -16.34 49.43 -21.74
CA THR A 380 -16.88 48.16 -21.27
C THR A 380 -15.76 47.19 -20.93
N ILE A 381 -16.04 46.26 -20.03
CA ILE A 381 -15.11 45.19 -19.66
C ILE A 381 -14.72 44.36 -20.90
N SER A 382 -15.71 44.02 -21.75
CA SER A 382 -15.48 43.27 -22.98
C SER A 382 -14.50 43.97 -23.94
N TYR A 383 -14.62 45.30 -24.11
CA TYR A 383 -13.70 46.05 -24.97
C TYR A 383 -12.31 46.17 -24.37
N TYR A 384 -12.21 46.40 -23.05
CA TYR A 384 -10.93 46.43 -22.35
C TYR A 384 -10.18 45.08 -22.48
N ILE A 385 -10.88 43.96 -22.33
CA ILE A 385 -10.25 42.64 -22.49
C ILE A 385 -9.84 42.42 -23.96
N THR A 386 -10.72 42.76 -24.91
CA THR A 386 -10.45 42.63 -26.35
C THR A 386 -9.19 43.40 -26.76
N SER A 387 -9.00 44.61 -26.23
CA SER A 387 -7.82 45.43 -26.53
C SER A 387 -6.52 44.86 -25.95
N ARG A 388 -6.58 44.25 -24.76
CA ARG A 388 -5.42 43.57 -24.16
C ARG A 388 -5.03 42.33 -24.95
N VAL A 389 -6.02 41.57 -25.43
CA VAL A 389 -5.76 40.44 -26.35
C VAL A 389 -5.13 40.92 -27.66
N LEU A 390 -5.57 42.06 -28.22
CA LEU A 390 -4.97 42.68 -29.41
C LEU A 390 -3.51 43.12 -29.16
N SER A 391 -3.24 43.75 -28.02
CA SER A 391 -1.91 44.23 -27.63
C SER A 391 -0.92 43.07 -27.44
N HIS A 392 -1.40 41.96 -26.89
CA HIS A 392 -0.62 40.73 -26.72
C HIS A 392 -0.15 40.16 -28.07
N ARG A 393 -1.02 40.19 -29.09
CA ARG A 393 -0.68 39.74 -30.46
C ARG A 393 0.39 40.61 -31.12
N GLN A 394 0.33 41.94 -30.96
CA GLN A 394 1.33 42.85 -31.53
C GLN A 394 2.72 42.66 -30.92
N LEU A 395 2.81 42.34 -29.63
CA LEU A 395 4.08 42.03 -28.94
C LEU A 395 4.68 40.69 -29.38
N PHE A 396 3.86 39.68 -29.69
CA PHE A 396 4.33 38.40 -30.22
C PHE A 396 4.81 38.51 -31.68
N TYR A 397 4.10 39.29 -32.53
CA TYR A 397 4.53 39.52 -33.92
C TYR A 397 5.84 40.30 -34.01
N THR A 398 6.04 41.32 -33.15
CA THR A 398 7.28 42.12 -33.14
C THR A 398 8.48 41.38 -32.56
N ARG A 399 8.28 40.40 -31.67
CA ARG A 399 9.36 39.51 -31.19
C ARG A 399 9.80 38.49 -32.23
N ASN A 400 8.88 37.90 -32.98
CA ASN A 400 9.20 36.93 -34.04
C ASN A 400 9.77 37.54 -35.32
N GLN A 401 9.71 38.86 -35.50
CA GLN A 401 10.41 39.56 -36.59
C GLN A 401 11.82 40.05 -36.21
N ARG A 402 12.20 39.93 -34.93
CA ARG A 402 13.54 40.33 -34.40
C ARG A 402 14.42 39.14 -34.02
N SER A 403 13.94 37.92 -34.20
CA SER A 403 14.69 36.66 -34.20
C SER A 403 14.84 36.16 -35.62
#